data_AF-A0AA96P6W8-F1
#
_entry.id   AF-A0AA96P6W8-F1
#
_cell.length_a   1.000
_cell.length_b   1.000
_cell.length_c   1.000
_cell.angle_alpha   90.00
_cell.angle_beta   90.00
_cell.angle_gamma   90.00
#
_symmetry.space_group_name_H-M   'P 1'
#
loop_
_entity.id
_entity.type
_entity.pdbx_description
1 polymer ?
#
loop_
_entity_poly.entity_id
_entity_poly.type
_entity_poly.pdbx_seq_one_letter_code
_entity_poly.pdbx_strand_id
1 'polypeptide(L)'
;MEGAGQSLAVNEGRATPGKAKTRIKKLLLEIFSGLTWAYVLTTLFLFNIDALIAAQLGDHAWLVSYKSIIFLGVLALISWITSPTGTIKTLLFVLFWPLLKVIWTLPKALVWIGSWSLALGILSAAASFFYKFRQNVTLAFCFILCQTAPFVIQDKYVLATLAITNLLVLFWLYVRATLSIFQPNILFSAYRTAVTKSTVFVVKHTRLDDDIKATPVSKLETTQISKRSESLAQALIFGRACTFAARKLPALHSKGYATVAGAISILSLIFFATIIFTTVNFSIHKTYPNAFETIGTPSYFKFWYYSFFSFLNRDIKDIVAVSDLAQASAILEATFSLFTVLVFAATLISYRTEKYSTQLAETASTIETQSREIEAHVMNEWSLSPEDAFKELERARSGALALIIWLTNNTK
;
A
#
# COMPACT_ATOMS: atom_id res chain seq x y z
N MET A 1 -41.66 -21.11 46.11
CA MET A 1 -41.34 -22.53 46.35
C MET A 1 -41.95 -23.29 45.19
N GLU A 2 -41.28 -23.97 44.27
CA GLU A 2 -39.92 -24.48 44.07
C GLU A 2 -39.62 -24.25 42.56
N GLY A 3 -38.45 -23.80 42.11
CA GLY A 3 -37.20 -24.56 42.16
C GLY A 3 -36.86 -25.21 40.80
N ALA A 4 -36.97 -24.49 39.68
CA ALA A 4 -36.49 -24.97 38.37
C ALA A 4 -35.14 -24.30 38.02
N GLY A 5 -34.08 -24.78 38.67
CA GLY A 5 -32.70 -24.41 38.36
C GLY A 5 -32.29 -24.97 37.00
N GLN A 6 -32.37 -24.14 35.96
CA GLN A 6 -31.67 -24.41 34.70
C GLN A 6 -30.16 -24.26 34.95
N SER A 7 -29.52 -25.40 35.19
CA SER A 7 -28.08 -25.59 35.14
C SER A 7 -27.54 -25.03 33.82
N LEU A 8 -26.94 -23.84 33.88
CA LEU A 8 -25.99 -23.35 32.89
C LEU A 8 -24.79 -24.29 32.91
N ALA A 9 -24.88 -25.36 32.12
CA ALA A 9 -23.72 -26.17 31.78
C ALA A 9 -22.76 -25.24 31.02
N VAL A 10 -21.80 -24.68 31.76
CA VAL A 10 -20.60 -24.06 31.24
C VAL A 10 -19.97 -25.12 30.34
N ASN A 11 -20.21 -24.98 29.04
CA ASN A 11 -19.58 -25.79 28.02
C ASN A 11 -18.12 -25.33 27.98
N GLU A 12 -17.34 -25.78 28.96
CA GLU A 12 -15.90 -25.60 29.03
C GLU A 12 -15.36 -26.15 27.72
N GLY A 13 -15.02 -25.25 26.81
CA GLY A 13 -14.46 -25.56 25.52
C GLY A 13 -13.13 -26.27 25.71
N ARG A 14 -13.17 -27.59 25.88
CA ARG A 14 -12.01 -28.47 25.75
C ARG A 14 -11.44 -28.17 24.37
N ALA A 15 -10.33 -27.44 24.37
CA ALA A 15 -9.60 -27.11 23.16
C ALA A 15 -9.26 -28.44 22.47
N THR A 16 -9.94 -28.73 21.38
CA THR A 16 -9.64 -29.93 20.60
C THR A 16 -8.14 -29.90 20.26
N PRO A 17 -7.40 -31.00 20.46
CA PRO A 17 -5.93 -31.02 20.37
C PRO A 17 -5.39 -30.53 19.02
N GLY A 18 -6.21 -30.54 17.97
CA GLY A 18 -5.92 -29.92 16.68
C GLY A 18 -5.72 -28.39 16.72
N LYS A 19 -6.50 -27.65 17.51
CA LYS A 19 -6.44 -26.16 17.54
C LYS A 19 -5.14 -25.64 18.17
N ALA A 20 -4.56 -26.37 19.12
CA ALA A 20 -3.31 -25.99 19.77
C ALA A 20 -2.12 -26.07 18.80
N LYS A 21 -2.02 -27.15 18.03
CA LYS A 21 -0.97 -27.33 17.01
C LYS A 21 -1.01 -26.22 15.95
N THR A 22 -2.19 -25.81 15.50
CA THR A 22 -2.33 -24.74 14.51
C THR A 22 -1.92 -23.36 15.04
N ARG A 23 -2.18 -23.08 16.32
CA ARG A 23 -1.77 -21.82 16.98
C ARG A 23 -0.25 -21.73 17.12
N ILE A 24 0.39 -22.79 17.63
CA ILE A 24 1.85 -22.84 17.80
C ILE A 24 2.55 -22.70 16.44
N LYS A 25 2.05 -23.41 15.42
CA LYS A 25 2.54 -23.30 14.03
C LYS A 25 2.52 -21.85 13.54
N LYS A 26 1.37 -21.17 13.68
CA LYS A 26 1.22 -19.78 13.24
C LYS A 26 2.20 -18.86 13.95
N LEU A 27 2.37 -19.04 15.26
CA LEU A 27 3.30 -18.26 16.07
C LEU A 27 4.75 -18.45 15.62
N LEU A 28 5.21 -19.70 15.46
CA LEU A 28 6.56 -20.00 14.98
C LEU A 28 6.83 -19.38 13.61
N LEU A 29 5.87 -19.46 12.70
CA LEU A 29 5.99 -18.89 11.37
C LEU A 29 6.05 -17.36 11.40
N GLU A 30 5.24 -16.71 12.23
CA GLU A 30 5.27 -15.25 12.41
C GLU A 30 6.59 -14.78 13.01
N ILE A 31 7.10 -15.46 14.04
CA ILE A 31 8.41 -15.16 14.66
C ILE A 31 9.54 -15.34 13.65
N PHE A 32 9.59 -16.48 12.97
CA PHE A 32 10.64 -16.78 11.99
C PHE A 32 10.62 -15.78 10.83
N SER A 33 9.45 -15.44 10.30
CA SER A 33 9.31 -14.44 9.24
C SER A 33 9.76 -13.06 9.70
N GLY A 34 9.40 -12.65 10.92
CA GLY A 34 9.82 -11.39 11.52
C GLY A 34 11.35 -11.31 11.69
N LEU A 35 11.97 -12.37 12.23
CA LEU A 35 13.42 -12.45 12.39
C LEU A 35 14.16 -12.42 11.04
N THR A 36 13.65 -13.15 10.05
CA THR A 36 14.22 -13.17 8.69
C THR A 36 14.25 -11.77 8.10
N TRP A 37 13.12 -11.06 8.15
CA TRP A 37 13.03 -9.72 7.60
C TRP A 37 13.78 -8.68 8.42
N ALA A 38 13.86 -8.83 9.76
CA ALA A 38 14.72 -7.99 10.58
C ALA A 38 16.19 -8.15 10.17
N TYR A 39 16.68 -9.39 10.03
CA TYR A 39 18.03 -9.66 9.55
C TYR A 39 18.30 -9.06 8.15
N VAL A 40 17.37 -9.26 7.20
CA VAL A 40 17.48 -8.69 5.84
C VAL A 40 17.55 -7.17 5.88
N LEU A 41 16.64 -6.50 6.61
CA LEU A 41 16.60 -5.05 6.70
C LEU A 41 17.83 -4.48 7.41
N THR A 42 18.28 -5.09 8.50
CA THR A 42 19.48 -4.64 9.22
C THR A 42 20.74 -4.79 8.35
N THR A 43 20.87 -5.92 7.63
CA THR A 43 22.00 -6.17 6.72
C THR A 43 22.01 -5.19 5.54
N LEU A 44 20.83 -4.84 5.01
CA LEU A 44 20.70 -3.93 3.87
C LEU A 44 20.89 -2.46 4.24
N PHE A 45 20.39 -2.01 5.40
CA PHE A 45 20.28 -0.57 5.70
C PHE A 45 21.20 -0.07 6.82
N LEU A 46 21.59 -0.91 7.78
CA LEU A 46 22.28 -0.46 9.00
C LEU A 46 23.75 -0.86 9.01
N PHE A 47 24.04 -2.15 8.95
CA PHE A 47 25.41 -2.66 8.99
C PHE A 47 25.47 -4.06 8.41
N ASN A 48 26.65 -4.44 7.88
CA ASN A 48 26.87 -5.77 7.33
C ASN A 48 26.96 -6.81 8.47
N ILE A 49 25.82 -7.38 8.87
CA ILE A 49 25.74 -8.44 9.88
C ILE A 49 26.65 -9.61 9.52
N ASP A 50 26.77 -9.94 8.24
CA ASP A 50 27.60 -11.07 7.78
C ASP A 50 29.07 -10.85 8.12
N ALA A 51 29.58 -9.64 7.94
CA ALA A 51 30.95 -9.29 8.29
C ALA A 51 31.19 -9.40 9.81
N LEU A 52 30.20 -9.00 10.62
CA LEU A 52 30.29 -9.09 12.08
C LEU A 52 30.27 -10.55 12.56
N ILE A 53 29.38 -11.37 12.02
CA ILE A 53 29.30 -12.80 12.33
C ILE A 53 30.58 -13.51 11.83
N ALA A 54 31.05 -13.20 10.63
CA ALA A 54 32.29 -13.74 10.08
C ALA A 54 33.50 -13.41 10.96
N ALA A 55 33.60 -12.16 11.45
CA ALA A 55 34.65 -11.74 12.36
C ALA A 55 34.60 -12.49 13.70
N GLN A 56 33.41 -12.78 14.22
CA GLN A 56 33.24 -13.54 15.46
C GLN A 56 33.51 -15.04 15.30
N LEU A 57 33.27 -15.61 14.12
CA LEU A 57 33.48 -17.04 13.83
C LEU A 57 34.93 -17.42 13.51
N GLY A 58 35.80 -16.44 13.23
CA GLY A 58 37.22 -16.67 12.92
C GLY A 58 37.38 -17.64 11.74
N ASP A 59 38.06 -18.76 11.98
CA ASP A 59 38.32 -19.80 10.97
C ASP A 59 37.03 -20.40 10.36
N HIS A 60 35.88 -20.21 11.02
CA HIS A 60 34.59 -20.73 10.60
C HIS A 60 33.76 -19.69 9.83
N ALA A 61 34.35 -18.56 9.43
CA ALA A 61 33.70 -17.50 8.65
C ALA A 61 33.05 -18.03 7.35
N TRP A 62 33.57 -19.12 6.80
CA TRP A 62 33.01 -19.78 5.62
C TRP A 62 31.53 -20.19 5.79
N LEU A 63 31.07 -20.47 7.02
CA LEU A 63 29.67 -20.81 7.30
C LEU A 63 28.69 -19.69 6.91
N VAL A 64 29.13 -18.43 6.96
CA VAL A 64 28.30 -17.27 6.61
C VAL A 64 27.92 -17.28 5.12
N SER A 65 28.79 -17.80 4.26
CA SER A 65 28.50 -17.98 2.83
C SER A 65 27.34 -18.96 2.58
N TYR A 66 27.08 -19.88 3.51
CA TYR A 66 26.00 -20.87 3.43
C TYR A 66 24.68 -20.40 4.05
N LYS A 67 24.56 -19.13 4.45
CA LYS A 67 23.36 -18.57 5.09
C LYS A 67 22.05 -18.86 4.35
N SER A 68 22.06 -18.83 3.02
CA SER A 68 20.88 -19.14 2.20
C SER A 68 20.46 -20.61 2.35
N ILE A 69 21.42 -21.52 2.47
CA ILE A 69 21.16 -22.95 2.70
C ILE A 69 20.63 -23.17 4.13
N ILE A 70 21.23 -22.51 5.13
CA ILE A 70 20.74 -22.58 6.52
C ILE A 70 19.30 -22.06 6.59
N PHE A 71 19.01 -20.93 5.94
CA PHE A 71 17.66 -20.39 5.85
C PHE A 71 16.68 -21.37 5.19
N LEU A 72 17.04 -21.94 4.04
CA LEU A 72 16.22 -22.94 3.36
C LEU A 72 16.05 -24.21 4.20
N GLY A 73 17.07 -24.62 4.96
CA GLY A 73 17.03 -25.78 5.85
C GLY A 73 16.06 -25.57 7.02
N VAL A 74 16.10 -24.40 7.67
CA VAL A 74 15.12 -24.05 8.72
C VAL A 74 13.72 -23.96 8.14
N LEU A 75 13.57 -23.37 6.95
CA LEU A 75 12.28 -23.25 6.27
C LEU A 75 11.74 -24.62 5.84
N ALA A 76 12.60 -25.54 5.42
CA ALA A 76 12.27 -26.93 5.12
C ALA A 76 11.87 -27.70 6.38
N LEU A 77 12.56 -27.51 7.51
CA LEU A 77 12.19 -28.10 8.82
C LEU A 77 10.82 -27.60 9.29
N ILE A 78 10.60 -26.28 9.26
CA ILE A 78 9.28 -25.68 9.55
C ILE A 78 8.24 -26.28 8.60
N SER A 79 8.58 -26.44 7.32
CA SER A 79 7.66 -26.96 6.32
C SER A 79 7.40 -28.46 6.45
N TRP A 80 8.36 -29.27 6.91
CA TRP A 80 8.18 -30.70 7.18
C TRP A 80 7.23 -30.90 8.36
N ILE A 81 7.32 -30.06 9.39
CA ILE A 81 6.34 -30.03 10.48
C ILE A 81 4.94 -29.66 9.94
N THR A 82 4.86 -29.07 8.74
CA THR A 82 3.60 -28.77 8.05
C THR A 82 3.25 -29.81 6.99
N SER A 83 1.97 -29.89 6.63
CA SER A 83 1.53 -30.78 5.56
C SER A 83 2.31 -30.51 4.25
N PRO A 84 2.59 -31.53 3.42
CA PRO A 84 3.40 -31.39 2.19
C PRO A 84 2.81 -30.39 1.17
N THR A 85 1.49 -30.18 1.17
CA THR A 85 0.81 -29.15 0.36
C THR A 85 0.98 -27.72 0.90
N GLY A 86 1.59 -27.58 2.09
CA GLY A 86 1.76 -26.34 2.82
C GLY A 86 3.10 -25.63 2.55
N THR A 87 4.13 -26.33 2.06
CA THR A 87 5.49 -25.77 1.89
C THR A 87 5.51 -24.51 1.03
N ILE A 88 4.83 -24.54 -0.13
CA ILE A 88 4.75 -23.37 -1.03
C ILE A 88 4.03 -22.20 -0.33
N LYS A 89 2.94 -22.47 0.41
CA LYS A 89 2.21 -21.45 1.16
C LYS A 89 3.05 -20.85 2.28
N THR A 90 3.83 -21.68 2.98
CA THR A 90 4.78 -21.27 4.03
C THR A 90 5.87 -20.38 3.44
N LEU A 91 6.47 -20.78 2.31
CA LEU A 91 7.49 -20.00 1.61
C LEU A 91 6.95 -18.64 1.15
N LEU A 92 5.78 -18.64 0.49
CA LEU A 92 5.11 -17.40 0.07
C LEU A 92 4.76 -16.52 1.27
N PHE A 93 4.32 -17.10 2.38
CA PHE A 93 4.02 -16.36 3.60
C PHE A 93 5.26 -15.66 4.16
N VAL A 94 6.39 -16.37 4.28
CA VAL A 94 7.66 -15.78 4.78
C VAL A 94 8.15 -14.67 3.84
N LEU A 95 8.12 -14.94 2.53
CA LEU A 95 8.56 -14.00 1.50
C LEU A 95 7.71 -12.73 1.49
N PHE A 96 6.39 -12.85 1.60
CA PHE A 96 5.47 -11.71 1.58
C PHE A 96 5.07 -11.23 2.97
N TRP A 97 5.72 -11.68 4.04
CA TRP A 97 5.31 -11.38 5.41
C TRP A 97 5.19 -9.88 5.71
N PRO A 98 6.16 -9.00 5.34
CA PRO A 98 6.05 -7.57 5.61
C PRO A 98 4.85 -6.97 4.89
N LEU A 99 4.65 -7.35 3.63
CA LEU A 99 3.54 -6.86 2.81
C LEU A 99 2.20 -7.31 3.38
N LEU A 100 2.07 -8.59 3.74
CA LEU A 100 0.88 -9.13 4.39
C LEU A 100 0.63 -8.39 5.72
N LYS A 101 1.66 -8.19 6.54
CA LYS A 101 1.53 -7.49 7.83
C LYS A 101 1.05 -6.06 7.63
N VAL A 102 1.59 -5.33 6.65
CA VAL A 102 1.12 -4.00 6.27
C VAL A 102 -0.34 -4.05 5.84
N ILE A 103 -0.71 -4.93 4.90
CA ILE A 103 -2.09 -5.07 4.40
C ILE A 103 -3.09 -5.39 5.53
N TRP A 104 -2.72 -6.18 6.53
CA TRP A 104 -3.59 -6.54 7.65
C TRP A 104 -3.61 -5.51 8.78
N THR A 105 -2.49 -4.84 9.03
CA THR A 105 -2.37 -3.85 10.11
C THR A 105 -2.97 -2.52 9.68
N LEU A 106 -2.90 -2.20 8.39
CA LEU A 106 -3.34 -0.92 7.84
C LEU A 106 -4.86 -0.69 8.04
N PRO A 107 -5.78 -1.63 7.76
CA PRO A 107 -7.20 -1.47 8.09
C PRO A 107 -7.44 -1.25 9.59
N LYS A 108 -6.71 -1.97 10.45
CA LYS A 108 -6.84 -1.82 11.92
C LYS A 108 -6.35 -0.45 12.39
N ALA A 109 -5.19 -0.02 11.88
CA ALA A 109 -4.64 1.30 12.16
C ALA A 109 -5.58 2.40 11.68
N LEU A 110 -6.20 2.24 10.52
CA LEU A 110 -7.17 3.18 9.97
C LEU A 110 -8.41 3.34 10.86
N VAL A 111 -8.94 2.23 11.38
CA VAL A 111 -10.04 2.26 12.35
C VAL A 111 -9.58 2.91 13.66
N TRP A 112 -8.37 2.59 14.14
CA TRP A 112 -7.83 3.12 15.39
C TRP A 112 -7.56 4.64 15.35
N ILE A 113 -7.07 5.16 14.23
CA ILE A 113 -6.84 6.61 14.02
C ILE A 113 -8.17 7.38 14.01
N GLY A 114 -9.31 6.71 13.76
CA GLY A 114 -10.64 7.32 13.74
C GLY A 114 -10.86 8.29 12.56
N SER A 115 -9.87 8.47 11.68
CA SER A 115 -9.94 9.35 10.52
C SER A 115 -10.25 8.56 9.25
N TRP A 116 -11.55 8.45 8.94
CA TRP A 116 -12.02 7.87 7.67
C TRP A 116 -11.47 8.58 6.43
N SER A 117 -11.18 9.88 6.55
CA SER A 117 -10.54 10.63 5.46
C SER A 117 -9.13 10.11 5.16
N LEU A 118 -8.33 9.84 6.19
CA LEU A 118 -6.99 9.27 6.01
C LEU A 118 -7.07 7.84 5.45
N ALA A 119 -8.05 7.06 5.90
CA ALA A 119 -8.34 5.73 5.36
C ALA A 119 -8.62 5.72 3.86
N LEU A 120 -9.51 6.60 3.42
CA LEU A 120 -9.83 6.75 2.01
C LEU A 120 -8.62 7.25 1.21
N GLY A 121 -7.81 8.16 1.76
CA GLY A 121 -6.57 8.63 1.14
C GLY A 121 -5.54 7.51 0.92
N ILE A 122 -5.30 6.69 1.95
CA ILE A 122 -4.40 5.53 1.84
C ILE A 122 -4.95 4.49 0.86
N LEU A 123 -6.25 4.21 0.90
CA LEU A 123 -6.89 3.30 -0.05
C LEU A 123 -6.79 3.85 -1.49
N SER A 124 -6.90 5.17 -1.66
CA SER A 124 -6.67 5.85 -2.95
C SER A 124 -5.25 5.58 -3.46
N ALA A 125 -4.25 5.79 -2.60
CA ALA A 125 -2.85 5.61 -2.92
C ALA A 125 -2.54 4.15 -3.28
N ALA A 126 -3.07 3.21 -2.49
CA ALA A 126 -2.95 1.77 -2.76
C ALA A 126 -3.61 1.40 -4.09
N ALA A 127 -4.85 1.83 -4.34
CA ALA A 127 -5.55 1.57 -5.59
C ALA A 127 -4.79 2.14 -6.80
N SER A 128 -4.25 3.36 -6.69
CA SER A 128 -3.41 3.98 -7.73
C SER A 128 -2.16 3.16 -8.04
N PHE A 129 -1.50 2.67 -6.98
CA PHE A 129 -0.33 1.82 -7.11
C PHE A 129 -0.64 0.54 -7.89
N PHE A 130 -1.77 -0.12 -7.58
CA PHE A 130 -2.20 -1.33 -8.26
C PHE A 130 -2.74 -1.07 -9.68
N TYR A 131 -3.40 0.05 -9.93
CA TYR A 131 -3.89 0.41 -11.27
C TYR A 131 -2.74 0.51 -12.28
N LYS A 132 -1.58 1.01 -11.84
CA LYS A 132 -0.35 1.07 -12.65
C LYS A 132 0.69 0.04 -12.23
N PHE A 133 0.27 -1.10 -11.67
CA PHE A 133 1.17 -2.07 -11.04
C PHE A 133 2.33 -2.49 -11.96
N ARG A 134 2.03 -2.93 -13.20
CA ARG A 134 3.06 -3.36 -14.16
C ARG A 134 4.10 -2.26 -14.41
N GLN A 135 3.64 -1.03 -14.67
CA GLN A 135 4.53 0.11 -14.93
C GLN A 135 5.37 0.46 -13.69
N ASN A 136 4.75 0.52 -12.51
CA ASN A 136 5.43 0.86 -11.26
C ASN A 136 6.47 -0.21 -10.90
N VAL A 137 6.16 -1.50 -11.10
CA VAL A 137 7.10 -2.61 -10.86
C VAL A 137 8.26 -2.56 -11.85
N THR A 138 8.01 -2.35 -13.14
CA THR A 138 9.10 -2.21 -14.13
C THR A 138 10.00 -1.03 -13.80
N LEU A 139 9.44 0.14 -13.48
CA LEU A 139 10.22 1.31 -13.08
C LEU A 139 11.02 1.07 -11.80
N ALA A 140 10.41 0.46 -10.78
CA ALA A 140 11.09 0.13 -9.53
C ALA A 140 12.23 -0.86 -9.75
N PHE A 141 12.04 -1.87 -10.59
CA PHE A 141 13.08 -2.83 -10.95
C PHE A 141 14.24 -2.14 -11.69
N CYS A 142 13.96 -1.36 -12.73
CA CYS A 142 14.99 -0.59 -13.43
C CYS A 142 15.72 0.37 -12.50
N PHE A 143 14.99 1.04 -11.61
CA PHE A 143 15.56 1.92 -10.60
C PHE A 143 16.52 1.17 -9.68
N ILE A 144 16.09 0.06 -9.06
CA ILE A 144 16.94 -0.76 -8.18
C ILE A 144 18.18 -1.27 -8.92
N LEU A 145 18.04 -1.72 -10.16
CA LEU A 145 19.18 -2.11 -10.99
C LEU A 145 20.14 -0.95 -11.19
N CYS A 146 19.65 0.25 -11.51
CA CYS A 146 20.50 1.42 -11.70
C CYS A 146 21.20 1.87 -10.41
N GLN A 147 20.58 1.66 -9.25
CA GLN A 147 21.18 1.95 -7.95
C GLN A 147 22.24 0.92 -7.54
N THR A 148 22.04 -0.36 -7.87
CA THR A 148 22.89 -1.47 -7.39
C THR A 148 24.03 -1.84 -8.36
N ALA A 149 23.84 -1.63 -9.66
CA ALA A 149 24.82 -2.00 -10.67
C ALA A 149 26.20 -1.31 -10.51
N PRO A 150 26.30 -0.03 -10.10
CA PRO A 150 27.61 0.62 -9.90
C PRO A 150 28.49 -0.01 -8.82
N PHE A 151 27.94 -0.82 -7.91
CA PHE A 151 28.75 -1.52 -6.91
C PHE A 151 29.54 -2.68 -7.51
N VAL A 152 28.99 -3.35 -8.53
CA VAL A 152 29.58 -4.56 -9.14
C VAL A 152 30.33 -4.24 -10.43
N ILE A 153 29.80 -3.32 -11.23
CA ILE A 153 30.31 -3.00 -12.56
C ILE A 153 31.47 -2.01 -12.46
N GLN A 154 32.51 -2.24 -13.26
CA GLN A 154 33.69 -1.38 -13.39
C GLN A 154 33.85 -0.79 -14.80
N ASP A 155 33.04 -1.24 -15.77
CA ASP A 155 33.09 -0.72 -17.14
C ASP A 155 32.58 0.73 -17.21
N LYS A 156 33.43 1.63 -17.73
CA LYS A 156 33.17 3.07 -17.83
C LYS A 156 31.94 3.42 -18.67
N TYR A 157 31.70 2.71 -19.77
CA TYR A 157 30.58 3.01 -20.67
C TYR A 157 29.26 2.57 -20.07
N VAL A 158 29.28 1.42 -19.37
CA VAL A 158 28.11 0.95 -18.62
C VAL A 158 27.78 1.91 -17.48
N LEU A 159 28.78 2.34 -16.69
CA LEU A 159 28.56 3.32 -15.62
C LEU A 159 28.01 4.66 -16.13
N ALA A 160 28.52 5.16 -17.26
CA ALA A 160 27.99 6.38 -17.90
C ALA A 160 26.54 6.20 -18.35
N THR A 161 26.21 5.05 -18.94
CA THR A 161 24.84 4.72 -19.39
C THR A 161 23.88 4.62 -18.20
N LEU A 162 24.31 4.04 -17.09
CA LEU A 162 23.53 3.98 -15.85
C LEU A 162 23.30 5.38 -15.27
N ALA A 163 24.32 6.24 -15.26
CA ALA A 163 24.18 7.63 -14.81
C ALA A 163 23.17 8.41 -15.65
N ILE A 164 23.25 8.31 -16.99
CA ILE A 164 22.29 8.95 -17.90
C ILE A 164 20.88 8.39 -17.69
N THR A 165 20.73 7.07 -17.56
CA THR A 165 19.42 6.44 -17.32
C THR A 165 18.80 6.93 -16.02
N ASN A 166 19.60 7.05 -14.96
CA ASN A 166 19.19 7.60 -13.67
C ASN A 166 18.69 9.06 -13.78
N LEU A 167 19.39 9.90 -14.54
CA LEU A 167 18.96 11.29 -14.82
C LEU A 167 17.65 11.33 -15.62
N LEU A 168 17.48 10.45 -16.61
CA LEU A 168 16.23 10.35 -17.37
C LEU A 168 15.05 9.90 -16.49
N VAL A 169 15.27 8.95 -15.58
CA VAL A 169 14.27 8.54 -14.59
C VAL A 169 13.91 9.71 -13.68
N LEU A 170 14.90 10.46 -13.19
CA LEU A 170 14.65 11.65 -12.37
C LEU A 170 13.83 12.70 -13.11
N PHE A 171 14.25 13.03 -14.34
CA PHE A 171 13.52 13.96 -15.19
C PHE A 171 12.07 13.52 -15.38
N TRP A 172 11.84 12.23 -15.66
CA TRP A 172 10.49 11.66 -15.77
C TRP A 172 9.69 11.78 -14.47
N LEU A 173 10.31 11.58 -13.30
CA LEU A 173 9.65 11.77 -12.00
C LEU A 173 9.21 13.23 -11.81
N TYR A 174 10.03 14.21 -12.17
CA TYR A 174 9.68 15.64 -12.10
C TYR A 174 8.59 16.01 -13.10
N VAL A 175 8.67 15.54 -14.36
CA VAL A 175 7.61 15.75 -15.35
C VAL A 175 6.29 15.17 -14.83
N ARG A 176 6.30 13.95 -14.29
CA ARG A 176 5.12 13.32 -13.71
C ARG A 176 4.59 14.10 -12.50
N ALA A 177 5.47 14.58 -11.62
CA ALA A 177 5.08 15.39 -10.47
C ALA A 177 4.40 16.68 -10.93
N THR A 178 5.00 17.42 -11.86
CA THR A 178 4.43 18.65 -12.44
C THR A 178 3.10 18.39 -13.15
N LEU A 179 3.01 17.36 -14.00
CA LEU A 179 1.76 17.00 -14.67
C LEU A 179 0.65 16.62 -13.68
N SER A 180 1.02 15.98 -12.55
CA SER A 180 0.05 15.62 -11.51
C SER A 180 -0.57 16.83 -10.80
N ILE A 181 0.08 18.00 -10.84
CA ILE A 181 -0.46 19.26 -10.29
C ILE A 181 -1.61 19.78 -11.16
N PHE A 182 -1.51 19.61 -12.49
CA PHE A 182 -2.46 20.16 -13.46
C PHE A 182 -3.57 19.18 -13.85
N GLN A 183 -3.30 17.88 -13.81
CA GLN A 183 -4.26 16.89 -14.23
C GLN A 183 -5.36 16.70 -13.17
N PRO A 184 -6.64 16.61 -13.60
CA PRO A 184 -7.70 16.06 -12.77
C PRO A 184 -7.20 14.80 -12.11
N ASN A 185 -7.44 14.64 -10.81
CA ASN A 185 -6.96 13.48 -10.09
C ASN A 185 -7.54 12.24 -10.80
N ILE A 186 -6.69 11.47 -11.51
CA ILE A 186 -7.08 10.21 -12.19
C ILE A 186 -7.79 9.27 -11.19
N LEU A 187 -7.51 9.45 -9.91
CA LEU A 187 -8.20 8.85 -8.79
C LEU A 187 -9.72 9.07 -8.82
N PHE A 188 -10.20 10.29 -9.09
CA PHE A 188 -11.63 10.60 -9.11
C PHE A 188 -12.37 9.94 -10.28
N SER A 189 -11.78 9.94 -11.47
CA SER A 189 -12.34 9.17 -12.58
C SER A 189 -12.27 7.67 -12.31
N ALA A 190 -11.16 7.18 -11.75
CA ALA A 190 -11.04 5.78 -11.34
C ALA A 190 -12.08 5.39 -10.29
N TYR A 191 -12.40 6.27 -9.34
CA TYR A 191 -13.46 6.04 -8.36
C TYR A 191 -14.83 5.95 -9.00
N ARG A 192 -15.17 6.90 -9.88
CA ARG A 192 -16.43 6.84 -10.63
C ARG A 192 -16.53 5.54 -11.42
N THR A 193 -15.51 5.20 -12.19
CA THR A 193 -15.49 3.96 -12.98
C THR A 193 -15.56 2.72 -12.11
N ALA A 194 -14.82 2.67 -10.99
CA ALA A 194 -14.82 1.53 -10.09
C ALA A 194 -16.20 1.36 -9.45
N VAL A 195 -16.78 2.43 -8.91
CA VAL A 195 -18.11 2.38 -8.29
C VAL A 195 -19.17 2.00 -9.31
N THR A 196 -19.19 2.60 -10.51
CA THR A 196 -20.15 2.23 -11.56
C THR A 196 -20.02 0.76 -11.98
N LYS A 197 -18.79 0.26 -12.18
CA LYS A 197 -18.58 -1.17 -12.48
C LYS A 197 -19.03 -2.07 -11.33
N SER A 198 -18.77 -1.67 -10.09
CA SER A 198 -19.22 -2.39 -8.90
C SER A 198 -20.74 -2.36 -8.76
N THR A 199 -21.42 -1.26 -9.06
CA THR A 199 -22.89 -1.17 -9.09
C THR A 199 -23.45 -2.17 -10.08
N VAL A 200 -22.98 -2.15 -11.33
CA VAL A 200 -23.42 -3.11 -12.37
C VAL A 200 -23.19 -4.55 -11.93
N PHE A 201 -22.02 -4.82 -11.33
CA PHE A 201 -21.71 -6.14 -10.80
C PHE A 201 -22.67 -6.56 -9.68
N VAL A 202 -22.90 -5.69 -8.69
CA VAL A 202 -23.81 -5.95 -7.56
C VAL A 202 -25.23 -6.16 -8.06
N VAL A 203 -25.78 -5.25 -8.86
CA VAL A 203 -27.12 -5.38 -9.48
C VAL A 203 -27.26 -6.71 -10.21
N LYS A 204 -26.24 -7.13 -10.97
CA LYS A 204 -26.28 -8.42 -11.68
C LYS A 204 -26.27 -9.61 -10.72
N HIS A 205 -25.48 -9.57 -9.65
CA HIS A 205 -25.32 -10.71 -8.71
C HIS A 205 -26.43 -10.79 -7.66
N THR A 206 -27.09 -9.67 -7.36
CA THR A 206 -28.16 -9.62 -6.36
C THR A 206 -29.55 -9.81 -6.95
N ARG A 207 -29.68 -9.90 -8.29
CA ARG A 207 -30.95 -10.27 -8.94
C ARG A 207 -31.47 -11.59 -8.39
N LEU A 208 -32.75 -11.59 -8.03
CA LEU A 208 -33.46 -12.79 -7.61
C LEU A 208 -33.90 -13.56 -8.85
N ASP A 209 -33.95 -14.88 -8.72
CA ASP A 209 -34.55 -15.74 -9.74
C ASP A 209 -36.08 -15.52 -9.74
N ASP A 210 -36.72 -15.61 -10.91
CA ASP A 210 -38.14 -15.27 -11.10
C ASP A 210 -39.08 -16.11 -10.22
N ASP A 211 -38.69 -17.34 -9.90
CA ASP A 211 -39.39 -18.26 -8.98
C ASP A 211 -39.41 -17.74 -7.54
N ILE A 212 -38.29 -17.18 -7.06
CA ILE A 212 -38.18 -16.58 -5.72
C ILE A 212 -39.00 -15.29 -5.65
N LYS A 213 -39.08 -14.54 -6.76
CA LYS A 213 -39.82 -13.27 -6.84
C LYS A 213 -41.34 -13.46 -6.85
N ALA A 214 -41.83 -14.48 -7.57
CA ALA A 214 -43.26 -14.77 -7.68
C ALA A 214 -43.84 -15.46 -6.44
N THR A 215 -43.01 -16.14 -5.65
CA THR A 215 -43.46 -16.96 -4.53
C THR A 215 -43.59 -16.13 -3.24
N PRO A 216 -44.74 -16.16 -2.53
CA PRO A 216 -44.87 -15.50 -1.24
C PRO A 216 -43.83 -16.00 -0.24
N VAL A 217 -43.26 -15.10 0.57
CA VAL A 217 -42.16 -15.40 1.51
C VAL A 217 -42.47 -16.57 2.46
N SER A 218 -43.74 -16.75 2.84
CA SER A 218 -44.18 -17.86 3.71
C SER A 218 -44.08 -19.25 3.07
N LYS A 219 -43.96 -19.33 1.74
CA LYS A 219 -43.86 -20.56 0.96
C LYS A 219 -42.45 -20.83 0.42
N LEU A 220 -41.49 -19.92 0.68
CA LEU A 220 -40.12 -20.09 0.23
C LEU A 220 -39.39 -21.16 1.05
N GLU A 221 -38.54 -21.93 0.38
CA GLU A 221 -37.64 -22.87 1.06
C GLU A 221 -36.58 -22.12 1.87
N THR A 222 -36.02 -22.77 2.89
CA THR A 222 -34.99 -22.19 3.75
C THR A 222 -33.74 -21.73 2.98
N THR A 223 -33.37 -22.45 1.92
CA THR A 223 -32.28 -22.11 1.00
C THR A 223 -32.59 -20.83 0.19
N GLN A 224 -33.83 -20.70 -0.31
CA GLN A 224 -34.30 -19.52 -1.03
C GLN A 224 -34.38 -18.30 -0.12
N ILE A 225 -34.84 -18.46 1.13
CA ILE A 225 -34.85 -17.39 2.14
C ILE A 225 -33.42 -16.93 2.43
N SER A 226 -32.48 -17.85 2.61
CA SER A 226 -31.07 -17.51 2.85
C SER A 226 -30.48 -16.73 1.68
N LYS A 227 -30.66 -17.22 0.44
CA LYS A 227 -30.17 -16.55 -0.77
C LYS A 227 -30.80 -15.16 -0.93
N ARG A 228 -32.11 -15.05 -0.73
CA ARG A 228 -32.85 -13.77 -0.77
C ARG A 228 -32.30 -12.77 0.26
N SER A 229 -32.08 -13.21 1.50
CA SER A 229 -31.54 -12.36 2.57
C SER A 229 -30.09 -11.97 2.33
N GLU A 230 -29.26 -12.86 1.79
CA GLU A 230 -27.85 -12.58 1.49
C GLU A 230 -27.72 -11.58 0.33
N SER A 231 -28.46 -11.77 -0.76
CA SER A 231 -28.50 -10.83 -1.87
C SER A 231 -29.02 -9.45 -1.44
N LEU A 232 -30.08 -9.40 -0.61
CA LEU A 232 -30.60 -8.15 -0.05
C LEU A 232 -29.56 -7.45 0.83
N ALA A 233 -28.90 -8.21 1.71
CA ALA A 233 -27.84 -7.68 2.57
C ALA A 233 -26.67 -7.12 1.77
N GLN A 234 -26.23 -7.83 0.72
CA GLN A 234 -25.14 -7.37 -0.14
C GLN A 234 -25.50 -6.08 -0.87
N ALA A 235 -26.70 -6.00 -1.46
CA ALA A 235 -27.18 -4.78 -2.12
C ALA A 235 -27.25 -3.60 -1.14
N LEU A 236 -27.84 -3.79 0.05
CA LEU A 236 -27.95 -2.75 1.07
C LEU A 236 -26.60 -2.31 1.64
N ILE A 237 -25.67 -3.25 1.92
CA ILE A 237 -24.31 -2.91 2.35
C ILE A 237 -23.64 -2.02 1.29
N PHE A 238 -23.71 -2.41 0.02
CA PHE A 238 -23.08 -1.66 -1.05
C PHE A 238 -23.70 -0.27 -1.21
N GLY A 239 -25.03 -0.16 -1.25
CA GLY A 239 -25.72 1.14 -1.31
C GLY A 239 -25.35 2.05 -0.13
N ARG A 240 -25.37 1.54 1.10
CA ARG A 240 -24.95 2.32 2.28
C ARG A 240 -23.46 2.67 2.27
N ALA A 241 -22.59 1.80 1.77
CA ALA A 241 -21.18 2.10 1.59
C ALA A 241 -20.96 3.22 0.56
N CYS A 242 -21.71 3.23 -0.56
CA CYS A 242 -21.69 4.31 -1.53
C CYS A 242 -22.17 5.63 -0.91
N THR A 243 -23.30 5.63 -0.19
CA THR A 243 -23.78 6.84 0.52
C THR A 243 -22.73 7.35 1.52
N PHE A 244 -22.13 6.44 2.30
CA PHE A 244 -21.08 6.79 3.26
C PHE A 244 -19.87 7.42 2.55
N ALA A 245 -19.39 6.79 1.47
CA ALA A 245 -18.28 7.32 0.69
C ALA A 245 -18.61 8.69 0.09
N ALA A 246 -19.77 8.85 -0.54
CA ALA A 246 -20.22 10.12 -1.13
C ALA A 246 -20.23 11.27 -0.10
N ARG A 247 -20.67 11.02 1.14
CA ARG A 247 -20.70 12.05 2.19
C ARG A 247 -19.35 12.33 2.83
N LYS A 248 -18.49 11.31 2.98
CA LYS A 248 -17.15 11.49 3.58
C LYS A 248 -16.12 12.03 2.60
N LEU A 249 -16.32 11.83 1.29
CA LEU A 249 -15.38 12.24 0.26
C LEU A 249 -15.16 13.77 0.23
N PRO A 250 -16.19 14.64 0.28
CA PRO A 250 -16.01 16.09 0.43
C PRO A 250 -15.27 16.50 1.71
N ALA A 251 -15.52 15.82 2.83
CA ALA A 251 -14.86 16.08 4.11
C ALA A 251 -13.36 15.74 4.11
N LEU A 252 -12.87 15.00 3.11
CA LEU A 252 -11.44 14.73 2.93
C LEU A 252 -10.67 15.99 2.52
N HIS A 253 -11.31 16.91 1.80
CA HIS A 253 -10.71 18.17 1.36
C HIS A 253 -10.58 19.19 2.50
N SER A 254 -11.61 19.32 3.35
CA SER A 254 -11.66 20.36 4.39
C SER A 254 -10.62 20.21 5.49
N LYS A 255 -9.97 19.05 5.62
CA LYS A 255 -9.04 18.73 6.71
C LYS A 255 -7.55 18.83 6.34
N GLY A 256 -7.20 19.40 5.19
CA GLY A 256 -5.79 19.64 4.82
C GLY A 256 -4.97 18.37 4.49
N TYR A 257 -5.60 17.19 4.41
CA TYR A 257 -4.92 15.94 4.04
C TYR A 257 -4.26 16.01 2.66
N ALA A 258 -4.86 16.77 1.75
CA ALA A 258 -4.30 17.03 0.43
C ALA A 258 -2.93 17.72 0.56
N THR A 259 -2.81 18.73 1.43
CA THR A 259 -1.53 19.40 1.73
C THR A 259 -0.50 18.45 2.31
N VAL A 260 -0.90 17.57 3.25
CA VAL A 260 0.00 16.56 3.82
C VAL A 260 0.47 15.57 2.75
N ALA A 261 -0.43 15.10 1.88
CA ALA A 261 -0.08 14.21 0.77
C ALA A 261 0.88 14.89 -0.23
N GLY A 262 0.66 16.18 -0.52
CA GLY A 262 1.58 17.00 -1.31
C GLY A 262 2.96 17.11 -0.66
N ALA A 263 3.02 17.41 0.64
CA ALA A 263 4.27 17.47 1.39
C ALA A 263 5.03 16.14 1.37
N ILE A 264 4.34 15.01 1.58
CA ILE A 264 4.93 13.67 1.48
C ILE A 264 5.46 13.40 0.08
N SER A 265 4.75 13.83 -0.96
CA SER A 265 5.18 13.67 -2.35
C SER A 265 6.46 14.46 -2.65
N ILE A 266 6.55 15.69 -2.15
CA ILE A 266 7.74 16.53 -2.26
C ILE A 266 8.92 15.94 -1.48
N LEU A 267 8.71 15.51 -0.24
CA LEU A 267 9.75 14.84 0.55
C LEU A 267 10.26 13.58 -0.15
N SER A 268 9.36 12.82 -0.77
CA SER A 268 9.73 11.66 -1.59
C SER A 268 10.56 12.07 -2.81
N LEU A 269 10.19 13.17 -3.49
CA LEU A 269 10.94 13.68 -4.65
C LEU A 269 12.36 14.11 -4.26
N ILE A 270 12.52 14.80 -3.12
CA ILE A 270 13.84 15.15 -2.56
C ILE A 270 14.65 13.88 -2.31
N PHE A 271 14.06 12.91 -1.60
CA PHE A 271 14.73 11.65 -1.27
C PHE A 271 15.20 10.89 -2.52
N PHE A 272 14.33 10.76 -3.53
CA PHE A 272 14.70 10.10 -4.79
C PHE A 272 15.74 10.88 -5.58
N ALA A 273 15.64 12.22 -5.64
CA ALA A 273 16.64 13.05 -6.30
C ALA A 273 18.02 12.88 -5.66
N THR A 274 18.09 12.94 -4.33
CA THR A 274 19.32 12.71 -3.57
C THR A 274 19.92 11.34 -3.88
N ILE A 275 19.14 10.26 -3.83
CA ILE A 275 19.63 8.90 -4.14
C ILE A 275 20.13 8.81 -5.59
N ILE A 276 19.40 9.40 -6.53
CA ILE A 276 19.80 9.38 -7.94
C ILE A 276 21.12 10.12 -8.14
N PHE A 277 21.26 11.34 -7.62
CA PHE A 277 22.49 12.10 -7.73
C PHE A 277 23.66 11.46 -6.98
N THR A 278 23.39 10.81 -5.84
CA THR A 278 24.38 9.99 -5.12
C THR A 278 25.02 8.98 -6.08
N THR A 279 24.17 8.23 -6.78
CA THR A 279 24.61 7.16 -7.68
C THR A 279 25.26 7.70 -8.94
N VAL A 280 24.78 8.84 -9.48
CA VAL A 280 25.41 9.54 -10.61
C VAL A 280 26.82 10.00 -10.22
N ASN A 281 26.96 10.71 -9.11
CA ASN A 281 28.25 11.23 -8.63
C ASN A 281 29.21 10.11 -8.26
N PHE A 282 28.72 9.05 -7.61
CA PHE A 282 29.52 7.85 -7.33
C PHE A 282 30.00 7.15 -8.61
N SER A 283 29.15 7.08 -9.65
CA SER A 283 29.52 6.51 -10.95
C SER A 283 30.55 7.37 -11.68
N ILE A 284 30.43 8.70 -11.60
CA ILE A 284 31.44 9.64 -12.13
C ILE A 284 32.77 9.43 -11.41
N HIS A 285 32.78 9.36 -10.08
CA HIS A 285 34.00 9.13 -9.30
C HIS A 285 34.65 7.78 -9.61
N LYS A 286 33.87 6.70 -9.73
CA LYS A 286 34.40 5.40 -10.15
C LYS A 286 35.04 5.43 -11.54
N THR A 287 34.47 6.21 -12.46
CA THR A 287 34.98 6.32 -13.83
C THR A 287 36.21 7.24 -13.92
N TYR A 288 36.17 8.35 -13.19
CA TYR A 288 37.20 9.38 -13.14
C TYR A 288 37.44 9.80 -11.69
N PRO A 289 38.35 9.14 -10.96
CA PRO A 289 38.58 9.46 -9.54
C PRO A 289 38.93 10.92 -9.29
N ASN A 290 39.69 11.53 -10.21
CA ASN A 290 40.11 12.94 -10.16
C ASN A 290 38.98 13.94 -10.45
N ALA A 291 37.75 13.47 -10.74
CA ALA A 291 36.59 14.34 -10.88
C ALA A 291 36.18 15.00 -9.55
N PHE A 292 36.57 14.39 -8.44
CA PHE A 292 36.28 14.87 -7.09
C PHE A 292 37.55 14.93 -6.25
N GLU A 293 37.76 16.04 -5.55
CA GLU A 293 38.72 16.12 -4.44
C GLU A 293 38.05 15.52 -3.20
N THR A 294 38.70 14.53 -2.58
CA THR A 294 38.11 13.78 -1.46
C THR A 294 39.08 13.62 -0.30
N ILE A 295 38.55 13.69 0.92
CA ILE A 295 39.33 13.40 2.14
C ILE A 295 39.25 11.90 2.44
N GLY A 296 40.33 11.19 2.07
CA GLY A 296 40.45 9.73 2.18
C GLY A 296 39.67 8.98 1.10
N THR A 297 39.45 7.68 1.28
CA THR A 297 38.64 6.88 0.34
C THR A 297 37.15 7.10 0.59
N PRO A 298 36.40 7.73 -0.33
CA PRO A 298 35.00 8.02 -0.11
C PRO A 298 34.14 6.74 -0.18
N SER A 299 33.30 6.55 0.83
CA SER A 299 32.26 5.50 0.77
C SER A 299 31.04 6.00 0.00
N TYR A 300 30.19 5.08 -0.47
CA TYR A 300 28.90 5.44 -1.11
C TYR A 300 28.06 6.36 -0.21
N PHE A 301 28.09 6.14 1.11
CA PHE A 301 27.38 6.99 2.07
C PHE A 301 27.94 8.43 2.10
N LYS A 302 29.24 8.63 1.93
CA LYS A 302 29.80 9.99 1.79
C LYS A 302 29.27 10.69 0.54
N PHE A 303 29.08 9.97 -0.56
CA PHE A 303 28.41 10.52 -1.75
C PHE A 303 26.93 10.80 -1.51
N TRP A 304 26.25 10.00 -0.68
CA TRP A 304 24.85 10.28 -0.30
C TRP A 304 24.74 11.55 0.53
N TYR A 305 25.65 11.71 1.49
CA TYR A 305 25.77 12.90 2.30
C TYR A 305 26.12 14.13 1.42
N TYR A 306 27.07 14.00 0.50
CA TYR A 306 27.41 15.02 -0.49
C TYR A 306 26.19 15.47 -1.30
N SER A 307 25.48 14.56 -1.94
CA SER A 307 24.30 14.89 -2.74
C SER A 307 23.16 15.45 -1.89
N PHE A 308 22.94 14.96 -0.67
CA PHE A 308 21.92 15.54 0.20
C PHE A 308 22.19 17.02 0.51
N PHE A 309 23.43 17.38 0.86
CA PHE A 309 23.79 18.77 1.18
C PHE A 309 23.89 19.64 -0.08
N SER A 310 24.44 19.12 -1.18
CA SER A 310 24.45 19.75 -2.50
C SER A 310 23.03 20.11 -2.95
N PHE A 311 22.07 19.18 -2.81
CA PHE A 311 20.66 19.42 -3.11
C PHE A 311 20.04 20.52 -2.22
N LEU A 312 20.51 20.68 -0.99
CA LEU A 312 20.11 21.78 -0.11
C LEU A 312 20.90 23.08 -0.35
N ASN A 313 21.68 23.15 -1.44
CA ASN A 313 22.60 24.24 -1.78
C ASN A 313 23.58 24.56 -0.63
N ARG A 314 24.15 23.51 -0.01
CA ARG A 314 25.16 23.61 1.04
C ARG A 314 26.40 22.82 0.65
N ASP A 315 27.57 23.44 0.80
CA ASP A 315 28.85 22.80 0.54
C ASP A 315 29.31 21.94 1.71
N ILE A 316 30.02 20.86 1.39
CA ILE A 316 30.72 20.02 2.36
C ILE A 316 32.20 19.94 2.00
N LYS A 317 33.09 19.87 3.00
CA LYS A 317 34.55 19.84 2.77
C LYS A 317 35.08 18.46 2.39
N ASP A 318 34.30 17.41 2.63
CA ASP A 318 34.75 16.02 2.47
C ASP A 318 34.86 15.58 1.00
N ILE A 319 34.00 16.12 0.14
CA ILE A 319 33.93 15.83 -1.30
C ILE A 319 33.66 17.15 -2.02
N VAL A 320 34.54 17.53 -2.93
CA VAL A 320 34.43 18.75 -3.74
C VAL A 320 34.49 18.36 -5.23
N ALA A 321 33.52 18.82 -6.01
CA ALA A 321 33.50 18.60 -7.46
C ALA A 321 34.52 19.51 -8.17
N VAL A 322 35.50 18.92 -8.87
CA VAL A 322 36.59 19.66 -9.51
C VAL A 322 36.51 19.63 -11.03
N SER A 323 36.14 18.49 -11.62
CA SER A 323 36.03 18.40 -13.08
C SER A 323 34.74 19.02 -13.61
N ASP A 324 34.76 19.46 -14.87
CA ASP A 324 33.59 19.99 -15.58
C ASP A 324 32.38 19.05 -15.50
N LEU A 325 32.61 17.73 -15.57
CA LEU A 325 31.53 16.73 -15.49
C LEU A 325 30.92 16.66 -14.09
N ALA A 326 31.74 16.69 -13.04
CA ALA A 326 31.26 16.70 -11.66
C ALA A 326 30.55 18.02 -11.33
N GLN A 327 31.07 19.14 -11.82
CA GLN A 327 30.44 20.46 -11.69
C GLN A 327 29.11 20.53 -12.43
N ALA A 328 29.03 19.99 -13.66
CA ALA A 328 27.78 19.89 -14.40
C ALA A 328 26.73 19.06 -13.64
N SER A 329 27.13 17.96 -13.01
CA SER A 329 26.26 17.17 -12.13
C SER A 329 25.75 18.00 -10.95
N ALA A 330 26.62 18.77 -10.28
CA ALA A 330 26.23 19.65 -9.18
C ALA A 330 25.26 20.78 -9.63
N ILE A 331 25.50 21.38 -10.81
CA ILE A 331 24.60 22.40 -11.39
C ILE A 331 23.23 21.79 -11.70
N LEU A 332 23.19 20.58 -12.25
CA LEU A 332 21.94 19.86 -12.49
C LEU A 332 21.22 19.56 -11.17
N GLU A 333 21.94 19.11 -10.15
CA GLU A 333 21.39 18.86 -8.81
C GLU A 333 20.75 20.11 -8.21
N ALA A 334 21.44 21.25 -8.24
CA ALA A 334 20.90 22.55 -7.82
C ALA A 334 19.67 22.97 -8.64
N THR A 335 19.67 22.69 -9.95
CA THR A 335 18.52 22.97 -10.84
C THR A 335 17.30 22.14 -10.44
N PHE A 336 17.47 20.84 -10.16
CA PHE A 336 16.38 19.99 -9.69
C PHE A 336 15.89 20.37 -8.29
N SER A 337 16.78 20.85 -7.42
CA SER A 337 16.40 21.43 -6.13
C SER A 337 15.48 22.65 -6.29
N LEU A 338 15.84 23.57 -7.19
CA LEU A 338 14.98 24.71 -7.53
C LEU A 338 13.62 24.24 -8.08
N PHE A 339 13.61 23.26 -8.98
CA PHE A 339 12.35 22.69 -9.48
C PHE A 339 11.51 22.08 -8.37
N THR A 340 12.11 21.44 -7.36
CA THR A 340 11.34 20.91 -6.22
C THR A 340 10.60 22.01 -5.48
N VAL A 341 11.26 23.16 -5.25
CA VAL A 341 10.62 24.31 -4.60
C VAL A 341 9.46 24.83 -5.45
N LEU A 342 9.63 24.89 -6.77
CA LEU A 342 8.56 25.29 -7.70
C LEU A 342 7.38 24.30 -7.68
N VAL A 343 7.65 23.00 -7.73
CA VAL A 343 6.62 21.94 -7.64
C VAL A 343 5.90 22.03 -6.30
N PHE A 344 6.62 22.29 -5.20
CA PHE A 344 6.02 22.48 -3.87
C PHE A 344 5.09 23.71 -3.83
N ALA A 345 5.56 24.86 -4.32
CA ALA A 345 4.76 26.08 -4.38
C ALA A 345 3.50 25.89 -5.26
N ALA A 346 3.66 25.30 -6.45
CA ALA A 346 2.56 25.00 -7.36
C ALA A 346 1.56 24.01 -6.73
N THR A 347 2.04 23.02 -5.97
CA THR A 347 1.20 22.08 -5.22
C THR A 347 0.37 22.80 -4.15
N LEU A 348 0.98 23.72 -3.39
CA LEU A 348 0.27 24.52 -2.38
C LEU A 348 -0.82 25.41 -2.99
N ILE A 349 -0.55 26.01 -4.17
CA ILE A 349 -1.52 26.85 -4.89
C ILE A 349 -2.64 25.99 -5.48
N SER A 350 -2.31 24.86 -6.11
CA SER A 350 -3.29 23.96 -6.74
C SER A 350 -4.34 23.46 -5.73
N TYR A 351 -3.93 23.15 -4.50
CA TYR A 351 -4.88 22.74 -3.44
C TYR A 351 -5.83 23.83 -2.98
N ARG A 352 -5.52 25.11 -3.21
CA ARG A 352 -6.46 26.21 -2.92
C ARG A 352 -7.45 26.45 -4.06
N THR A 353 -7.30 25.75 -5.19
CA THR A 353 -8.09 26.03 -6.39
C THR A 353 -9.46 25.33 -6.32
N GLU A 354 -10.53 26.09 -6.60
CA GLU A 354 -11.93 25.64 -6.62
C GLU A 354 -12.18 24.42 -7.52
N LYS A 355 -11.38 24.25 -8.58
CA LYS A 355 -11.45 23.12 -9.50
C LYS A 355 -11.38 21.75 -8.79
N TYR A 356 -10.55 21.61 -7.77
CA TYR A 356 -10.42 20.34 -7.04
C TYR A 356 -11.70 20.03 -6.24
N SER A 357 -12.25 21.02 -5.54
CA SER A 357 -13.52 20.87 -4.83
C SER A 357 -14.68 20.53 -5.77
N THR A 358 -14.73 21.12 -6.96
CA THR A 358 -15.77 20.83 -7.96
C THR A 358 -15.70 19.38 -8.44
N GLN A 359 -14.51 18.86 -8.75
CA GLN A 359 -14.34 17.46 -9.18
C GLN A 359 -14.67 16.47 -8.07
N LEU A 360 -14.33 16.81 -6.82
CA LEU A 360 -14.66 16.01 -5.66
C LEU A 360 -16.18 15.95 -5.44
N ALA A 361 -16.86 17.09 -5.57
CA ALA A 361 -18.31 17.19 -5.46
C ALA A 361 -19.01 16.42 -6.60
N GLU A 362 -18.52 16.52 -7.83
CA GLU A 362 -19.02 15.75 -8.98
C GLU A 362 -18.86 14.24 -8.76
N THR A 363 -17.71 13.82 -8.21
CA THR A 363 -17.44 12.43 -7.87
C THR A 363 -18.36 11.94 -6.76
N ALA A 364 -18.54 12.73 -5.70
CA ALA A 364 -19.46 12.44 -4.61
C ALA A 364 -20.91 12.29 -5.12
N SER A 365 -21.36 13.23 -5.95
CA SER A 365 -22.68 13.19 -6.59
C SER A 365 -22.85 11.95 -7.47
N THR A 366 -21.83 11.58 -8.25
CA THR A 366 -21.87 10.34 -9.06
C THR A 366 -22.04 9.11 -8.16
N ILE A 367 -21.26 9.01 -7.08
CA ILE A 367 -21.35 7.88 -6.13
C ILE A 367 -22.73 7.87 -5.44
N GLU A 368 -23.30 9.02 -5.13
CA GLU A 368 -24.63 9.12 -4.55
C GLU A 368 -25.72 8.66 -5.53
N THR A 369 -25.62 9.03 -6.81
CA THR A 369 -26.53 8.53 -7.86
C THR A 369 -26.47 7.01 -7.96
N GLN A 370 -25.26 6.42 -7.89
CA GLN A 370 -25.09 4.96 -7.88
C GLN A 370 -25.69 4.29 -6.64
N SER A 371 -25.65 4.96 -5.48
CA SER A 371 -26.37 4.50 -4.28
C SER A 371 -27.89 4.49 -4.50
N ARG A 372 -28.45 5.54 -5.11
CA ARG A 372 -29.89 5.63 -5.40
C ARG A 372 -30.33 4.58 -6.41
N GLU A 373 -29.47 4.25 -7.38
CA GLU A 373 -29.70 3.16 -8.34
C GLU A 373 -29.82 1.81 -7.63
N ILE A 374 -28.97 1.54 -6.63
CA ILE A 374 -29.05 0.33 -5.81
C ILE A 374 -30.31 0.31 -4.93
N GLU A 375 -30.71 1.45 -4.36
CA GLU A 375 -31.97 1.55 -3.60
C GLU A 375 -33.18 1.29 -4.52
N ALA A 376 -33.18 1.84 -5.74
CA ALA A 376 -34.21 1.56 -6.74
C ALA A 376 -34.21 0.08 -7.17
N HIS A 377 -33.04 -0.54 -7.32
CA HIS A 377 -32.92 -1.97 -7.59
C HIS A 377 -33.51 -2.82 -6.46
N VAL A 378 -33.22 -2.48 -5.19
CA VAL A 378 -33.79 -3.17 -4.03
C VAL A 378 -35.31 -3.03 -4.00
N MET A 379 -35.82 -1.82 -4.26
CA MET A 379 -37.27 -1.57 -4.33
C MET A 379 -37.92 -2.37 -5.47
N ASN A 380 -37.28 -2.48 -6.63
CA ASN A 380 -37.84 -3.19 -7.80
C ASN A 380 -37.77 -4.72 -7.68
N GLU A 381 -36.73 -5.26 -7.04
CA GLU A 381 -36.56 -6.71 -6.91
C GLU A 381 -37.26 -7.30 -5.69
N TRP A 382 -37.28 -6.59 -4.55
CA TRP A 382 -37.91 -7.07 -3.32
C TRP A 382 -39.28 -6.43 -3.02
N SER A 383 -39.64 -5.35 -3.71
CA SER A 383 -40.85 -4.54 -3.42
C SER A 383 -40.87 -3.99 -1.99
N LEU A 384 -39.68 -3.69 -1.45
CA LEU A 384 -39.50 -3.17 -0.11
C LEU A 384 -38.97 -1.74 -0.14
N SER A 385 -39.45 -0.92 0.78
CA SER A 385 -38.77 0.32 1.15
C SER A 385 -37.41 -0.03 1.80
N PRO A 386 -36.42 0.88 1.79
CA PRO A 386 -35.16 0.67 2.49
C PRO A 386 -35.35 0.32 3.98
N GLU A 387 -36.35 0.90 4.64
CA GLU A 387 -36.68 0.68 6.06
C GLU A 387 -37.28 -0.69 6.31
N ASP A 388 -38.13 -1.18 5.41
CA ASP A 388 -38.70 -2.51 5.54
C ASP A 388 -37.69 -3.60 5.18
N ALA A 389 -36.78 -3.31 4.24
CA ALA A 389 -35.64 -4.16 3.95
C ALA A 389 -34.71 -4.35 5.18
N PHE A 390 -34.54 -3.31 6.00
CA PHE A 390 -33.84 -3.45 7.29
C PHE A 390 -34.57 -4.39 8.26
N LYS A 391 -35.89 -4.23 8.41
CA LYS A 391 -36.70 -5.12 9.28
C LYS A 391 -36.67 -6.57 8.79
N GLU A 392 -36.65 -6.78 7.47
CA GLU A 392 -36.54 -8.13 6.88
C GLU A 392 -35.19 -8.76 7.23
N LEU A 393 -34.08 -8.02 7.12
CA LEU A 393 -32.76 -8.51 7.53
C LEU A 393 -32.63 -8.75 9.04
N GLU A 394 -33.31 -7.95 9.86
CA GLU A 394 -33.38 -8.13 11.31
C GLU A 394 -34.13 -9.43 11.67
N ARG A 395 -35.29 -9.66 11.03
CA ARG A 395 -36.04 -10.92 11.16
C ARG A 395 -35.22 -12.13 10.73
N ALA A 396 -34.44 -11.98 9.67
CA ALA A 396 -33.52 -13.02 9.18
C ALA A 396 -32.26 -13.20 10.06
N ARG A 397 -32.06 -12.36 11.09
CA ARG A 397 -30.86 -12.35 11.96
C ARG A 397 -29.55 -12.29 11.16
N SER A 398 -29.52 -11.52 10.08
CA SER A 398 -28.35 -11.43 9.22
C SER A 398 -27.17 -10.80 9.96
N GLY A 399 -26.00 -11.45 9.91
CA GLY A 399 -24.76 -10.90 10.48
C GLY A 399 -24.31 -9.58 9.83
N ALA A 400 -24.83 -9.28 8.64
CA ALA A 400 -24.58 -8.02 7.93
C ALA A 400 -25.25 -6.81 8.60
N LEU A 401 -26.31 -7.02 9.40
CA LEU A 401 -27.13 -5.93 9.94
C LEU A 401 -26.30 -4.93 10.76
N ALA A 402 -25.37 -5.43 11.58
CA ALA A 402 -24.47 -4.58 12.37
C ALA A 402 -23.63 -3.64 11.50
N LEU A 403 -23.12 -4.13 10.36
CA LEU A 403 -22.35 -3.32 9.43
C LEU A 403 -23.23 -2.27 8.73
N ILE A 404 -24.45 -2.65 8.32
CA ILE A 404 -25.37 -1.71 7.65
C ILE A 404 -25.80 -0.60 8.60
N ILE A 405 -26.17 -0.94 9.85
CA ILE A 405 -26.49 0.06 10.89
C ILE A 405 -25.29 0.97 11.14
N TRP A 406 -24.10 0.39 11.26
CA TRP A 406 -22.87 1.16 11.47
C TRP A 406 -22.63 2.14 10.31
N LEU A 407 -22.75 1.69 9.05
CA LEU A 407 -22.62 2.56 7.87
C LEU A 407 -23.65 3.68 7.89
N THR A 408 -24.92 3.36 8.12
CA THR A 408 -26.01 4.36 8.19
C THR A 408 -25.74 5.41 9.27
N ASN A 409 -25.36 5.01 10.48
CA ASN A 409 -25.10 5.94 11.56
C ASN A 409 -23.90 6.86 11.27
N ASN A 410 -22.89 6.37 10.56
CA ASN A 410 -21.72 7.16 10.19
C ASN A 410 -21.90 8.02 8.93
N THR A 411 -23.06 7.92 8.25
CA THR A 411 -23.42 8.81 7.14
C THR A 411 -24.04 10.13 7.58
N LYS A 412 -24.56 10.21 8.80
CA LYS A 412 -24.98 11.48 9.44
C LYS A 412 -23.72 12.27 9.82
#